data_AF-A0A7S3TEW0-F1
#
_entry.id   AF-A0A7S3TEW0-F1
#
_cell.length_a   1.000
_cell.length_b   1.000
_cell.length_c   1.000
_cell.angle_alpha   90.00
_cell.angle_beta   90.00
_cell.angle_gamma   90.00
#
_symmetry.space_group_name_H-M   'P 1'
#
loop_
_entity.id
_entity.type
_entity.pdbx_description
1 polymer ?
#
loop_
_entity_poly.entity_id
_entity_poly.type
_entity_poly.pdbx_seq_one_letter_code
_entity_poly.pdbx_strand_id
1 'polypeptide(L)'
;GEGGALSVICTGGHLCKGSLSLTATSFADCSGFGDGGAVYVRGSPHVSISDSSFEDCSAIGRGGAVFVEHGFYGQSTASVSNSSFHRCSTLPFSSSIYRPRYGGGLALVTNGRAAVLGSSFTQCYAEEDGGGLMITDYATTSGSRDQIVAGAQVLSSAIAPDIVLGSSRFYNCSTGISGGCFAAYTPRNLTIVDTDFIFGSAGLIAGGLHVRRLSGFFELVRSSFQNNTAANRVGAFYYEPNNWDFYSLGGGKRAVVRDTSFTGNVGLVD
;
A
#
# COMPACT_ATOMS: atom_id res chain seq x y z
N GLY A 1 -18.76 11.16 1.94
CA GLY A 1 -18.99 9.72 1.85
C GLY A 1 -17.69 9.01 1.59
N GLU A 2 -17.52 7.84 2.18
CA GLU A 2 -16.45 6.87 1.88
C GLU A 2 -16.97 5.93 0.78
N GLY A 3 -16.12 5.48 -0.15
CA GLY A 3 -16.55 4.61 -1.25
C GLY A 3 -17.48 5.32 -2.24
N GLY A 4 -16.94 5.95 -3.27
CA GLY A 4 -17.75 6.70 -4.25
C GLY A 4 -18.78 5.84 -5.00
N ALA A 5 -18.53 4.54 -5.14
CA ALA A 5 -19.46 3.58 -5.73
C ALA A 5 -19.91 2.49 -4.75
N LEU A 6 -18.98 1.91 -3.99
CA LEU A 6 -19.24 0.82 -3.07
C LEU A 6 -18.61 1.09 -1.71
N SER A 7 -19.41 1.02 -0.66
CA SER A 7 -18.94 1.07 0.73
C SER A 7 -19.42 -0.16 1.48
N VAL A 8 -18.47 -0.95 1.98
CA VAL A 8 -18.70 -2.15 2.77
C VAL A 8 -18.15 -1.92 4.16
N ILE A 9 -19.04 -1.78 5.13
CA ILE A 9 -18.68 -1.53 6.53
C ILE A 9 -19.18 -2.70 7.36
N CYS A 10 -18.25 -3.40 8.01
CA CYS A 10 -18.57 -4.42 8.97
C CYS A 10 -18.28 -3.93 10.39
N THR A 11 -19.34 -3.57 11.12
CA THR A 11 -19.25 -2.97 12.45
C THR A 11 -19.12 -3.99 13.59
N GLY A 12 -19.17 -5.30 13.29
CA GLY A 12 -19.09 -6.38 14.28
C GLY A 12 -17.69 -6.67 14.85
N GLY A 13 -16.69 -5.86 14.50
CA GLY A 13 -15.30 -6.09 14.91
C GLY A 13 -14.79 -7.48 14.49
N HIS A 14 -14.24 -8.24 15.44
CA HIS A 14 -13.69 -9.59 15.24
C HIS A 14 -14.73 -10.66 14.89
N LEU A 15 -16.03 -10.36 15.02
CA LEU A 15 -17.12 -11.28 14.65
C LEU A 15 -17.53 -11.13 13.18
N CYS A 16 -16.96 -10.15 12.47
CA CYS A 16 -17.20 -10.05 11.04
C CYS A 16 -16.62 -11.26 10.33
N LYS A 17 -17.48 -12.09 9.73
CA LYS A 17 -17.11 -13.18 8.81
C LYS A 17 -17.41 -12.84 7.35
N GLY A 18 -17.87 -11.62 7.10
CA GLY A 18 -18.16 -11.16 5.75
C GLY A 18 -16.90 -11.20 4.89
N SER A 19 -17.07 -11.49 3.61
CA SER A 19 -16.01 -11.39 2.61
C SER A 19 -16.50 -10.50 1.49
N LEU A 20 -15.64 -9.62 0.99
CA LEU A 20 -15.90 -8.94 -0.28
C LEU A 20 -15.17 -9.70 -1.39
N SER A 21 -15.90 -10.03 -2.45
CA SER A 21 -15.32 -10.48 -3.71
C SER A 21 -15.80 -9.56 -4.83
N LEU A 22 -14.86 -8.93 -5.52
CA LEU A 22 -15.08 -8.19 -6.76
C LEU A 22 -14.37 -8.96 -7.86
N THR A 23 -15.12 -9.36 -8.89
CA THR A 23 -14.59 -10.14 -10.01
C THR A 23 -15.13 -9.53 -11.29
N ALA A 24 -14.27 -9.33 -12.29
CA ALA A 24 -14.67 -8.82 -13.60
C ALA A 24 -15.51 -7.54 -13.53
N THR A 25 -15.15 -6.62 -12.60
CA THR A 25 -15.91 -5.39 -12.34
C THR A 25 -15.12 -4.17 -12.82
N SER A 26 -15.82 -3.17 -13.35
CA SER A 26 -15.22 -1.89 -13.75
C SER A 26 -15.80 -0.74 -12.94
N PHE A 27 -14.91 0.11 -12.43
CA PHE A 27 -15.23 1.38 -11.79
C PHE A 27 -14.53 2.49 -12.55
N ALA A 28 -15.29 3.49 -12.99
CA ALA A 28 -14.77 4.64 -13.73
C ALA A 28 -15.31 5.93 -13.09
N ASP A 29 -14.50 6.98 -13.05
CA ASP A 29 -14.89 8.33 -12.59
C ASP A 29 -15.52 8.36 -11.18
N CYS A 30 -15.13 7.42 -10.32
CA CYS A 30 -15.67 7.34 -8.96
C CYS A 30 -14.89 8.25 -8.02
N SER A 31 -15.59 9.05 -7.21
CA SER A 31 -14.95 9.93 -6.23
C SER A 31 -15.48 9.73 -4.82
N GLY A 32 -14.55 9.63 -3.86
CA GLY A 32 -14.81 9.49 -2.43
C GLY A 32 -14.36 10.74 -1.67
N PHE A 33 -15.26 11.32 -0.89
CA PHE A 33 -14.90 12.41 0.04
C PHE A 33 -14.07 11.91 1.24
N GLY A 34 -14.10 10.61 1.52
CA GLY A 34 -13.29 9.94 2.53
C GLY A 34 -12.19 9.10 1.89
N ASP A 35 -12.10 7.85 2.31
CA ASP A 35 -11.20 6.86 1.71
C ASP A 35 -11.94 6.04 0.63
N GLY A 36 -11.20 5.45 -0.30
CA GLY A 36 -11.72 4.58 -1.35
C GLY A 36 -12.56 5.34 -2.38
N GLY A 37 -11.94 5.85 -3.45
CA GLY A 37 -12.66 6.65 -4.44
C GLY A 37 -13.78 5.88 -5.14
N ALA A 38 -13.56 4.61 -5.44
CA ALA A 38 -14.57 3.67 -5.91
C ALA A 38 -15.06 2.76 -4.79
N VAL A 39 -14.12 2.07 -4.13
CA VAL A 39 -14.44 0.99 -3.18
C VAL A 39 -13.81 1.30 -1.82
N TYR A 40 -14.65 1.31 -0.81
CA TYR A 40 -14.25 1.39 0.59
C TYR A 40 -14.65 0.11 1.31
N VAL A 41 -13.70 -0.50 2.03
CA VAL A 41 -13.95 -1.67 2.87
C VAL A 41 -13.38 -1.42 4.25
N ARG A 42 -14.21 -1.59 5.29
CA ARG A 42 -13.78 -1.56 6.69
C ARG A 42 -14.28 -2.79 7.44
N GLY A 43 -13.37 -3.47 8.14
CA GLY A 43 -13.68 -4.54 9.09
C GLY A 43 -13.97 -5.92 8.49
N SER A 44 -13.96 -6.07 7.16
CA SER A 44 -14.08 -7.40 6.51
C SER A 44 -12.78 -8.18 6.71
N PRO A 45 -12.76 -9.44 7.20
CA PRO A 45 -11.52 -10.23 7.29
C PRO A 45 -10.95 -10.63 5.92
N HIS A 46 -11.79 -10.78 4.89
CA HIS A 46 -11.37 -11.26 3.59
C HIS A 46 -11.84 -10.33 2.47
N VAL A 47 -10.89 -9.86 1.66
CA VAL A 47 -11.16 -9.06 0.47
C VAL A 47 -10.42 -9.68 -0.71
N SER A 48 -11.16 -9.98 -1.77
CA SER A 48 -10.63 -10.46 -3.04
C SER A 48 -11.10 -9.55 -4.16
N ILE A 49 -10.17 -9.06 -4.97
CA ILE A 49 -10.41 -8.29 -6.18
C ILE A 49 -9.69 -9.00 -7.31
N SER A 50 -10.41 -9.36 -8.36
CA SER A 50 -9.86 -10.09 -9.49
C SER A 50 -10.41 -9.58 -10.81
N ASP A 51 -9.56 -9.56 -11.83
CA ASP A 51 -9.92 -9.23 -13.21
C ASP A 51 -10.73 -7.91 -13.31
N SER A 52 -10.43 -6.94 -12.45
CA SER A 52 -11.23 -5.72 -12.29
C SER A 52 -10.44 -4.47 -12.70
N SER A 53 -11.15 -3.44 -13.13
CA SER A 53 -10.56 -2.16 -13.57
C SER A 53 -11.05 -0.99 -12.75
N PHE A 54 -10.13 -0.09 -12.42
CA PHE A 54 -10.38 1.17 -11.75
C PHE A 54 -9.74 2.29 -12.58
N GLU A 55 -10.55 3.16 -13.14
CA GLU A 55 -10.12 4.25 -14.01
C GLU A 55 -10.59 5.59 -13.46
N ASP A 56 -9.69 6.57 -13.41
CA ASP A 56 -9.98 7.95 -13.01
C ASP A 56 -10.70 8.06 -11.65
N CYS A 57 -10.44 7.12 -10.75
CA CYS A 57 -11.02 7.11 -9.42
C CYS A 57 -10.20 7.97 -8.46
N SER A 58 -10.86 8.72 -7.58
CA SER A 58 -10.18 9.60 -6.64
C SER A 58 -10.76 9.61 -5.24
N ALA A 59 -9.91 9.76 -4.24
CA ALA A 59 -10.32 9.90 -2.84
C ALA A 59 -9.64 11.10 -2.20
N ILE A 60 -10.30 11.80 -1.28
CA ILE A 60 -9.63 12.86 -0.49
C ILE A 60 -8.65 12.25 0.52
N GLY A 61 -8.96 11.05 1.03
CA GLY A 61 -8.14 10.31 1.97
C GLY A 61 -7.25 9.27 1.26
N ARG A 62 -7.37 8.04 1.73
CA ARG A 62 -6.53 6.89 1.36
C ARG A 62 -7.17 6.08 0.25
N GLY A 63 -6.36 5.40 -0.56
CA GLY A 63 -6.87 4.47 -1.57
C GLY A 63 -7.64 5.20 -2.65
N GLY A 64 -6.94 5.92 -3.53
CA GLY A 64 -7.58 6.79 -4.53
C GLY A 64 -8.65 6.08 -5.34
N ALA A 65 -8.49 4.80 -5.66
CA ALA A 65 -9.61 3.95 -6.10
C ALA A 65 -10.15 3.06 -4.99
N VAL A 66 -9.27 2.31 -4.33
CA VAL A 66 -9.67 1.25 -3.40
C VAL A 66 -8.95 1.44 -2.07
N PHE A 67 -9.74 1.47 -1.00
CA PHE A 67 -9.24 1.41 0.37
C PHE A 67 -9.80 0.20 1.09
N VAL A 68 -8.91 -0.59 1.69
CA VAL A 68 -9.27 -1.72 2.54
C VAL A 68 -8.60 -1.54 3.91
N GLU A 69 -9.42 -1.47 4.95
CA GLU A 69 -8.99 -1.50 6.34
C GLU A 69 -9.54 -2.75 7.02
N HIS A 70 -8.65 -3.69 7.33
CA HIS A 70 -9.00 -4.85 8.14
C HIS A 70 -9.05 -4.50 9.62
N GLY A 71 -9.89 -5.23 10.38
CA GLY A 71 -9.96 -5.10 11.82
C GLY A 71 -8.73 -5.67 12.54
N PHE A 72 -8.62 -5.39 13.84
CA PHE A 72 -7.47 -5.78 14.68
C PHE A 72 -7.31 -7.28 14.93
N TYR A 73 -8.39 -8.05 14.79
CA TYR A 73 -8.50 -9.40 15.32
C TYR A 73 -8.72 -10.41 14.19
N GLY A 74 -8.01 -11.53 14.25
CA GLY A 74 -8.06 -12.58 13.24
C GLY A 74 -7.07 -12.36 12.09
N GLN A 75 -6.75 -13.44 11.38
CA GLN A 75 -5.90 -13.36 10.19
C GLN A 75 -6.72 -12.81 9.02
N SER A 76 -6.40 -11.59 8.60
CA SER A 76 -7.03 -10.97 7.45
C SER A 76 -6.31 -11.32 6.15
N THR A 77 -7.04 -11.39 5.05
CA THR A 77 -6.45 -11.58 3.72
C THR A 77 -6.99 -10.57 2.73
N ALA A 78 -6.09 -9.79 2.15
CA ALA A 78 -6.36 -8.97 0.97
C ALA A 78 -5.66 -9.61 -0.23
N SER A 79 -6.42 -9.95 -1.27
CA SER A 79 -5.89 -10.45 -2.53
C SER A 79 -6.40 -9.59 -3.67
N VAL A 80 -5.47 -9.04 -4.44
CA VAL A 80 -5.75 -8.32 -5.68
C VAL A 80 -5.01 -9.03 -6.80
N SER A 81 -5.71 -9.41 -7.86
CA SER A 81 -5.12 -10.16 -8.96
C SER A 81 -5.62 -9.68 -10.32
N ASN A 82 -4.74 -9.67 -11.31
CA ASN A 82 -5.07 -9.36 -12.71
C ASN A 82 -5.92 -8.09 -12.88
N SER A 83 -5.71 -7.10 -12.02
CA SER A 83 -6.54 -5.90 -11.95
C SER A 83 -5.74 -4.68 -12.38
N SER A 84 -6.42 -3.68 -12.93
CA SER A 84 -5.81 -2.44 -13.39
C SER A 84 -6.28 -1.24 -12.59
N PHE A 85 -5.34 -0.38 -12.24
CA PHE A 85 -5.56 0.92 -11.60
C PHE A 85 -4.93 1.97 -12.50
N HIS A 86 -5.75 2.82 -13.10
CA HIS A 86 -5.32 3.79 -14.09
C HIS A 86 -5.77 5.19 -13.70
N ARG A 87 -4.81 6.13 -13.63
CA ARG A 87 -5.05 7.54 -13.25
C ARG A 87 -5.82 7.73 -11.94
N CYS A 88 -5.65 6.77 -11.02
CA CYS A 88 -6.29 6.84 -9.71
C CYS A 88 -5.46 7.71 -8.76
N SER A 89 -6.11 8.53 -7.93
CA SER A 89 -5.37 9.49 -7.10
C SER A 89 -5.97 9.78 -5.72
N THR A 90 -5.10 10.13 -4.77
CA THR A 90 -5.53 10.88 -3.59
C THR A 90 -5.52 12.37 -3.91
N LEU A 91 -6.60 13.08 -3.58
CA LEU A 91 -6.73 14.51 -3.86
C LEU A 91 -6.06 15.36 -2.78
N PRO A 92 -5.48 16.51 -3.15
CA PRO A 92 -4.97 17.48 -2.18
C PRO A 92 -6.11 17.95 -1.26
N PHE A 93 -5.84 18.02 0.05
CA PHE A 93 -6.84 18.52 0.99
C PHE A 93 -6.31 19.66 1.85
N SER A 94 -6.96 20.83 1.76
CA SER A 94 -6.56 22.07 2.43
C SER A 94 -7.25 22.30 3.78
N SER A 95 -7.59 21.25 4.53
CA SER A 95 -8.33 21.38 5.81
C SER A 95 -7.43 21.22 7.03
N SER A 96 -7.90 21.71 8.18
CA SER A 96 -7.26 21.55 9.50
C SER A 96 -7.32 20.13 10.06
N ILE A 97 -8.04 19.20 9.42
CA ILE A 97 -8.13 17.80 9.84
C ILE A 97 -7.11 16.99 9.03
N TYR A 98 -6.04 16.58 9.69
CA TYR A 98 -5.04 15.69 9.11
C TYR A 98 -5.66 14.33 8.79
N ARG A 99 -5.73 14.00 7.49
CA ARG A 99 -6.06 12.67 6.98
C ARG A 99 -4.86 12.14 6.20
N PRO A 100 -4.40 10.90 6.44
CA PRO A 100 -3.35 10.32 5.63
C PRO A 100 -3.79 10.20 4.16
N ARG A 101 -2.86 10.39 3.23
CA ARG A 101 -3.15 10.45 1.78
C ARG A 101 -2.19 9.56 1.01
N TYR A 102 -2.32 8.26 1.22
CA TYR A 102 -1.48 7.24 0.63
C TYR A 102 -2.26 6.25 -0.25
N GLY A 103 -1.55 5.54 -1.13
CA GLY A 103 -2.12 4.52 -2.01
C GLY A 103 -2.99 5.12 -3.11
N GLY A 104 -2.39 5.76 -4.10
CA GLY A 104 -3.14 6.48 -5.14
C GLY A 104 -4.07 5.58 -5.96
N GLY A 105 -3.66 4.34 -6.25
CA GLY A 105 -4.57 3.31 -6.75
C GLY A 105 -5.21 2.54 -5.60
N LEU A 106 -4.38 1.87 -4.82
CA LEU A 106 -4.79 0.91 -3.79
C LEU A 106 -4.08 1.18 -2.47
N ALA A 107 -4.85 1.19 -1.38
CA ALA A 107 -4.34 1.20 -0.02
C ALA A 107 -4.89 0.02 0.79
N LEU A 108 -4.00 -0.79 1.35
CA LEU A 108 -4.32 -1.93 2.20
C LEU A 108 -3.75 -1.72 3.60
N VAL A 109 -4.64 -1.61 4.58
CA VAL A 109 -4.31 -1.65 6.01
C VAL A 109 -4.68 -3.02 6.53
N THR A 110 -3.67 -3.88 6.75
CA THR A 110 -3.88 -5.30 7.05
C THR A 110 -2.97 -5.80 8.16
N ASN A 111 -3.48 -6.76 8.93
CA ASN A 111 -2.77 -7.47 9.99
C ASN A 111 -2.52 -8.95 9.62
N GLY A 112 -2.60 -9.31 8.34
CA GLY A 112 -2.48 -10.69 7.88
C GLY A 112 -1.72 -10.78 6.56
N ARG A 113 -2.30 -11.43 5.55
CA ARG A 113 -1.65 -11.56 4.24
C ARG A 113 -2.17 -10.52 3.26
N ALA A 114 -1.27 -9.84 2.55
CA ALA A 114 -1.60 -9.02 1.39
C ALA A 114 -0.89 -9.60 0.15
N ALA A 115 -1.65 -9.91 -0.89
CA ALA A 115 -1.13 -10.40 -2.15
C ALA A 115 -1.63 -9.54 -3.32
N VAL A 116 -0.71 -8.94 -4.08
CA VAL A 116 -1.02 -8.20 -5.31
C VAL A 116 -0.27 -8.87 -6.45
N LEU A 117 -1.01 -9.52 -7.35
CA LEU A 117 -0.45 -10.41 -8.37
C LEU A 117 -0.94 -10.03 -9.76
N GLY A 118 -0.10 -10.05 -10.79
CA GLY A 118 -0.56 -9.82 -12.17
C GLY A 118 -1.21 -8.46 -12.42
N SER A 119 -1.03 -7.48 -11.53
CA SER A 119 -1.81 -6.24 -11.54
C SER A 119 -1.01 -5.07 -12.09
N SER A 120 -1.71 -4.06 -12.62
CA SER A 120 -1.08 -2.86 -13.17
C SER A 120 -1.54 -1.60 -12.46
N PHE A 121 -0.59 -0.71 -12.19
CA PHE A 121 -0.80 0.63 -11.64
C PHE A 121 -0.16 1.63 -12.59
N THR A 122 -0.97 2.46 -13.22
CA THR A 122 -0.52 3.38 -14.27
C THR A 122 -0.99 4.78 -13.96
N GLN A 123 -0.06 5.74 -13.95
CA GLN A 123 -0.36 7.15 -13.71
C GLN A 123 -1.09 7.43 -12.38
N CYS A 124 -0.90 6.57 -11.38
CA CYS A 124 -1.50 6.77 -10.07
C CYS A 124 -0.71 7.78 -9.22
N TYR A 125 -1.41 8.55 -8.39
CA TYR A 125 -0.80 9.57 -7.55
C TYR A 125 -1.27 9.52 -6.10
N ALA A 126 -0.35 9.61 -5.16
CA ALA A 126 -0.66 9.80 -3.74
C ALA A 126 0.04 11.07 -3.21
N GLU A 127 -0.62 11.87 -2.38
CA GLU A 127 0.05 13.06 -1.84
C GLU A 127 1.19 12.69 -0.89
N GLU A 128 1.01 11.64 -0.08
CA GLU A 128 2.00 11.22 0.90
C GLU A 128 2.85 10.05 0.41
N ASP A 129 2.33 8.83 0.44
CA ASP A 129 3.12 7.62 0.16
C ASP A 129 2.41 6.64 -0.77
N GLY A 130 3.17 5.85 -1.52
CA GLY A 130 2.63 4.74 -2.31
C GLY A 130 1.76 5.22 -3.46
N GLY A 131 2.35 5.90 -4.45
CA GLY A 131 1.60 6.52 -5.54
C GLY A 131 0.68 5.55 -6.31
N GLY A 132 1.12 4.31 -6.52
CA GLY A 132 0.25 3.22 -6.99
C GLY A 132 -0.36 2.42 -5.85
N LEU A 133 0.50 1.89 -4.97
CA LEU A 133 0.15 0.96 -3.92
C LEU A 133 0.73 1.39 -2.57
N MET A 134 -0.10 1.33 -1.53
CA MET A 134 0.34 1.39 -0.15
C MET A 134 -0.13 0.16 0.61
N ILE A 135 0.78 -0.53 1.32
CA ILE A 135 0.42 -1.61 2.23
C ILE A 135 1.07 -1.34 3.59
N THR A 136 0.26 -1.38 4.65
CA THR A 136 0.70 -1.07 6.01
C THR A 136 -0.10 -1.84 7.04
N ASP A 137 0.39 -1.89 8.28
CA ASP A 137 -0.40 -2.39 9.40
C ASP A 137 -1.30 -1.30 10.01
N TYR A 138 -2.19 -1.71 10.92
CA TYR A 138 -3.05 -0.77 11.65
C TYR A 138 -2.27 0.10 12.65
N ALA A 139 -1.21 -0.44 13.27
CA ALA A 139 -0.46 0.25 14.32
C ALA A 139 0.20 1.55 13.81
N THR A 140 0.74 1.51 12.60
CA THR A 140 1.36 2.64 11.90
C THR A 140 0.37 3.70 11.45
N THR A 141 -0.88 3.33 11.15
CA THR A 141 -1.93 4.28 10.75
C THR A 141 -2.62 4.94 11.94
N SER A 142 -2.61 4.28 13.10
CA SER A 142 -3.37 4.68 14.31
C SER A 142 -2.71 5.74 15.20
N GLY A 143 -1.76 6.53 14.68
CA GLY A 143 -1.25 7.73 15.33
C GLY A 143 -2.30 8.84 15.56
N SER A 144 -3.57 8.62 15.19
CA SER A 144 -4.70 9.52 15.37
C SER A 144 -5.96 8.81 15.91
N ARG A 145 -6.28 9.11 17.17
CA ARG A 145 -7.61 9.10 17.85
C ARG A 145 -8.50 7.84 17.92
N ASP A 146 -8.28 6.75 17.19
CA ASP A 146 -9.18 5.56 17.27
C ASP A 146 -8.82 4.55 18.39
N GLN A 147 -7.93 4.92 19.34
CA GLN A 147 -7.58 4.09 20.51
C GLN A 147 -8.71 3.95 21.56
N ILE A 148 -9.89 4.50 21.30
CA ILE A 148 -11.04 4.41 22.23
C ILE A 148 -12.18 3.63 21.55
N VAL A 149 -11.93 2.37 21.20
CA VAL A 149 -13.01 1.39 21.14
C VAL A 149 -12.68 0.26 22.10
N ALA A 150 -13.19 0.44 23.32
CA ALA A 150 -13.41 -0.55 24.36
C ALA A 150 -12.18 -1.16 25.06
N GLY A 151 -11.55 -0.41 25.98
CA GLY A 151 -10.98 -0.95 27.24
C GLY A 151 -9.90 -2.04 27.18
N ALA A 152 -9.50 -2.48 26.00
CA ALA A 152 -8.41 -3.40 25.79
C ALA A 152 -7.14 -2.57 25.75
N GLN A 153 -6.23 -2.84 26.70
CA GLN A 153 -4.83 -2.52 26.53
C GLN A 153 -4.44 -2.87 25.10
N VAL A 154 -3.72 -1.97 24.42
CA VAL A 154 -3.04 -2.25 23.15
C VAL A 154 -2.07 -3.39 23.41
N LEU A 155 -2.59 -4.61 23.38
CA LEU A 155 -1.80 -5.82 23.37
C LEU A 155 -1.02 -5.75 22.08
N SER A 156 0.29 -5.85 22.22
CA SER A 156 1.39 -6.04 21.27
C SER A 156 1.19 -7.15 20.23
N SER A 157 -0.03 -7.31 19.72
CA SER A 157 -0.54 -8.43 18.93
C SER A 157 -0.96 -8.04 17.51
N ALA A 158 -0.75 -6.78 17.11
CA ALA A 158 -0.88 -6.40 15.71
C ALA A 158 0.18 -7.16 14.90
N ILE A 159 -0.29 -8.19 14.19
CA ILE A 159 0.53 -9.06 13.34
C ILE A 159 0.92 -8.24 12.11
N ALA A 160 2.18 -7.83 12.03
CA ALA A 160 2.76 -7.22 10.84
C ALA A 160 2.45 -8.09 9.60
N PRO A 161 2.03 -7.49 8.47
CA PRO A 161 1.50 -8.27 7.36
C PRO A 161 2.60 -9.00 6.58
N ASP A 162 2.24 -10.17 6.05
CA ASP A 162 3.03 -10.89 5.06
C ASP A 162 2.62 -10.40 3.67
N ILE A 163 3.53 -9.74 2.97
CA ILE A 163 3.28 -9.08 1.68
C ILE A 163 3.92 -9.87 0.54
N VAL A 164 3.12 -10.16 -0.48
CA VAL A 164 3.57 -10.73 -1.75
C VAL A 164 3.13 -9.81 -2.89
N LEU A 165 4.10 -9.28 -3.62
CA LEU A 165 3.89 -8.53 -4.86
C LEU A 165 4.53 -9.32 -6.01
N GLY A 166 3.75 -9.68 -7.02
CA GLY A 166 4.19 -10.62 -8.04
C GLY A 166 3.68 -10.26 -9.43
N SER A 167 4.51 -10.44 -10.45
CA SER A 167 4.08 -10.34 -11.86
C SER A 167 3.33 -9.04 -12.18
N SER A 168 3.68 -7.94 -11.50
CA SER A 168 2.91 -6.70 -11.52
C SER A 168 3.72 -5.57 -12.15
N ARG A 169 3.06 -4.51 -12.59
CA ARG A 169 3.71 -3.35 -13.22
C ARG A 169 3.21 -2.04 -12.64
N PHE A 170 4.16 -1.20 -12.24
CA PHE A 170 3.93 0.18 -11.86
C PHE A 170 4.56 1.08 -12.92
N TYR A 171 3.76 1.94 -13.54
CA TYR A 171 4.20 2.82 -14.61
C TYR A 171 3.78 4.26 -14.34
N ASN A 172 4.77 5.15 -14.25
CA ASN A 172 4.56 6.59 -14.06
C ASN A 172 3.67 6.91 -12.84
N CYS A 173 3.82 6.14 -11.76
CA CYS A 173 3.18 6.44 -10.50
C CYS A 173 4.02 7.47 -9.73
N SER A 174 3.38 8.35 -8.96
CA SER A 174 4.11 9.37 -8.23
C SER A 174 3.55 9.69 -6.87
N THR A 175 4.39 10.27 -6.01
CA THR A 175 3.98 10.69 -4.69
C THR A 175 4.73 11.89 -4.16
N GLY A 176 4.16 12.60 -3.18
CA GLY A 176 4.79 13.78 -2.58
C GLY A 176 5.86 13.45 -1.53
N ILE A 177 5.82 12.28 -0.87
CA ILE A 177 6.80 11.89 0.15
C ILE A 177 7.59 10.66 -0.32
N SER A 178 7.06 9.44 -0.19
CA SER A 178 7.86 8.23 -0.43
C SER A 178 7.17 7.06 -1.14
N GLY A 179 7.96 6.28 -1.88
CA GLY A 179 7.45 5.10 -2.58
C GLY A 179 6.55 5.49 -3.74
N GLY A 180 7.10 6.22 -4.72
CA GLY A 180 6.35 6.76 -5.86
C GLY A 180 5.48 5.72 -6.58
N CYS A 181 5.95 4.48 -6.69
CA CYS A 181 5.13 3.36 -7.12
C CYS A 181 4.51 2.59 -5.95
N PHE A 182 5.35 2.12 -5.03
CA PHE A 182 4.92 1.24 -3.93
C PHE A 182 5.59 1.62 -2.62
N ALA A 183 4.79 1.74 -1.56
CA ALA A 183 5.24 1.84 -0.18
C ALA A 183 4.74 0.65 0.66
N ALA A 184 5.65 0.02 1.41
CA ALA A 184 5.38 -1.10 2.31
C ALA A 184 5.88 -0.78 3.72
N TYR A 185 4.96 -0.50 4.65
CA TYR A 185 5.30 -0.10 6.02
C TYR A 185 5.00 -1.22 7.01
N THR A 186 5.96 -1.45 7.89
CA THR A 186 5.98 -2.52 8.90
C THR A 186 5.61 -3.92 8.40
N PRO A 187 6.07 -4.38 7.21
CA PRO A 187 5.85 -5.77 6.84
C PRO A 187 6.55 -6.72 7.81
N ARG A 188 5.95 -7.89 8.01
CA ARG A 188 6.68 -9.04 8.57
C ARG A 188 7.61 -9.56 7.50
N ASN A 189 7.06 -10.06 6.41
CA ASN A 189 7.82 -10.53 5.28
C ASN A 189 7.40 -9.77 4.03
N LEU A 190 8.35 -9.48 3.16
CA LEU A 190 8.09 -8.82 1.88
C LEU A 190 8.77 -9.60 0.76
N THR A 191 7.96 -10.13 -0.14
CA THR A 191 8.40 -10.84 -1.34
C THR A 191 7.93 -10.08 -2.57
N ILE A 192 8.88 -9.68 -3.43
CA ILE A 192 8.64 -8.98 -4.69
C ILE A 192 9.29 -9.79 -5.80
N VAL A 193 8.49 -10.26 -6.74
CA VAL A 193 8.94 -11.18 -7.80
C VAL A 193 8.38 -10.77 -9.14
N ASP A 194 9.18 -10.82 -10.20
CA ASP A 194 8.72 -10.57 -11.57
C ASP A 194 7.95 -9.25 -11.71
N THR A 195 8.38 -8.19 -11.01
CA THR A 195 7.65 -6.92 -10.91
C THR A 195 8.46 -5.76 -11.48
N ASP A 196 7.81 -4.90 -12.25
CA ASP A 196 8.43 -3.74 -12.89
C ASP A 196 8.00 -2.43 -12.24
N PHE A 197 8.97 -1.59 -11.90
CA PHE A 197 8.79 -0.22 -11.40
C PHE A 197 9.43 0.76 -12.39
N ILE A 198 8.59 1.48 -13.14
CA ILE A 198 9.03 2.26 -14.29
C ILE A 198 8.52 3.70 -14.16
N PHE A 199 9.43 4.68 -14.27
CA PHE A 199 9.13 6.11 -14.17
C PHE A 199 8.43 6.50 -12.86
N GLY A 200 8.66 5.77 -11.78
CA GLY A 200 8.16 6.12 -10.46
C GLY A 200 8.84 7.38 -9.93
N SER A 201 8.09 8.31 -9.34
CA SER A 201 8.63 9.57 -8.82
C SER A 201 8.20 9.83 -7.37
N ALA A 202 9.13 10.24 -6.51
CA ALA A 202 8.83 10.61 -5.12
C ALA A 202 9.41 11.98 -4.77
N GLY A 203 8.63 12.79 -4.05
CA GLY A 203 9.08 14.11 -3.59
C GLY A 203 10.18 14.06 -2.54
N LEU A 204 10.40 12.93 -1.86
CA LEU A 204 11.53 12.76 -0.94
C LEU A 204 12.31 11.46 -1.20
N ILE A 205 11.67 10.29 -1.08
CA ILE A 205 12.38 9.01 -0.96
C ILE A 205 11.78 7.93 -1.87
N ALA A 206 12.62 7.26 -2.68
CA ALA A 206 12.24 6.12 -3.50
C ALA A 206 11.06 6.37 -4.45
N GLY A 207 11.37 6.83 -5.66
CA GLY A 207 10.42 6.86 -6.76
C GLY A 207 9.81 5.50 -7.08
N GLY A 208 10.58 4.41 -6.97
CA GLY A 208 10.07 3.05 -7.13
C GLY A 208 9.45 2.50 -5.85
N LEU A 209 10.30 1.98 -4.95
CA LEU A 209 9.89 1.20 -3.79
C LEU A 209 10.42 1.77 -2.47
N HIS A 210 9.53 2.09 -1.53
CA HIS A 210 9.90 2.39 -0.16
C HIS A 210 9.47 1.25 0.78
N VAL A 211 10.43 0.69 1.54
CA VAL A 211 10.16 -0.29 2.59
C VAL A 211 10.59 0.28 3.93
N ARG A 212 9.70 0.28 4.90
CA ARG A 212 9.96 0.85 6.23
C ARG A 212 9.67 -0.18 7.32
N ARG A 213 10.62 -0.36 8.25
CA ARG A 213 10.47 -1.18 9.47
C ARG A 213 10.08 -2.64 9.22
N LEU A 214 10.70 -3.28 8.24
CA LEU A 214 10.57 -4.72 8.01
C LEU A 214 11.06 -5.51 9.23
N SER A 215 10.30 -6.51 9.69
CA SER A 215 10.64 -7.31 10.87
C SER A 215 11.14 -8.72 10.57
N GLY A 216 10.91 -9.25 9.37
CA GLY A 216 11.29 -10.59 8.92
C GLY A 216 12.19 -10.56 7.68
N PHE A 217 11.83 -11.30 6.63
CA PHE A 217 12.65 -11.42 5.41
C PHE A 217 12.20 -10.50 4.28
N PHE A 218 13.17 -10.09 3.46
CA PHE A 218 12.98 -9.36 2.21
C PHE A 218 13.51 -10.19 1.06
N GLU A 219 12.68 -10.44 0.06
CA GLU A 219 13.09 -11.07 -1.19
C GLU A 219 12.64 -10.22 -2.37
N LEU A 220 13.59 -9.84 -3.23
CA LEU A 220 13.40 -9.09 -4.46
C LEU A 220 14.07 -9.87 -5.60
N VAL A 221 13.27 -10.40 -6.52
CA VAL A 221 13.72 -11.39 -7.51
C VAL A 221 13.16 -11.05 -8.88
N ARG A 222 13.99 -11.16 -9.93
CA ARG A 222 13.56 -11.02 -11.34
C ARG A 222 12.71 -9.77 -11.60
N SER A 223 13.01 -8.70 -10.89
CA SER A 223 12.25 -7.45 -10.94
C SER A 223 13.06 -6.37 -11.64
N SER A 224 12.43 -5.28 -12.07
CA SER A 224 13.14 -4.18 -12.70
C SER A 224 12.76 -2.82 -12.12
N PHE A 225 13.75 -1.95 -11.98
CA PHE A 225 13.58 -0.55 -11.61
C PHE A 225 14.16 0.30 -12.73
N GLN A 226 13.31 1.02 -13.44
CA GLN A 226 13.68 1.77 -14.63
C GLN A 226 13.26 3.24 -14.50
N ASN A 227 14.22 4.14 -14.61
CA ASN A 227 13.99 5.59 -14.66
C ASN A 227 13.17 6.14 -13.49
N ASN A 228 13.30 5.55 -12.31
CA ASN A 228 12.63 6.05 -11.12
C ASN A 228 13.43 7.22 -10.51
N THR A 229 12.74 8.25 -10.04
CA THR A 229 13.34 9.48 -9.51
C THR A 229 12.89 9.78 -8.08
N ALA A 230 13.78 10.36 -7.27
CA ALA A 230 13.41 10.92 -5.98
C ALA A 230 14.15 12.23 -5.73
N ALA A 231 13.51 13.22 -5.12
CA ALA A 231 14.09 14.55 -4.98
C ALA A 231 15.16 14.67 -3.87
N ASN A 232 15.18 13.77 -2.87
CA ASN A 232 16.12 13.90 -1.75
C ASN A 232 17.02 12.66 -1.55
N ARG A 233 16.56 11.48 -1.96
CA ARG A 233 17.28 10.22 -1.72
C ARG A 233 17.34 9.36 -2.96
N VAL A 234 17.16 8.05 -2.84
CA VAL A 234 17.35 7.09 -3.94
C VAL A 234 16.12 7.07 -4.83
N GLY A 235 16.27 7.07 -6.15
CA GLY A 235 15.15 6.95 -7.09
C GLY A 235 14.51 5.56 -7.14
N ALA A 236 15.31 4.49 -7.13
CA ALA A 236 14.81 3.12 -7.29
C ALA A 236 14.14 2.55 -6.04
N PHE A 237 14.92 2.27 -5.01
CA PHE A 237 14.52 1.50 -3.85
C PHE A 237 15.18 2.09 -2.60
N TYR A 238 14.39 2.25 -1.54
CA TYR A 238 14.89 2.65 -0.24
C TYR A 238 14.33 1.74 0.86
N TYR A 239 15.22 1.35 1.78
CA TYR A 239 14.87 0.59 2.96
C TYR A 239 15.22 1.38 4.22
N GLU A 240 14.23 1.67 5.06
CA GLU A 240 14.37 2.30 6.37
C GLU A 240 14.28 1.24 7.48
N PRO A 241 15.40 0.89 8.16
CA PRO A 241 15.37 -0.06 9.27
C PRO A 241 14.71 0.53 10.53
N ASN A 242 14.30 -0.33 11.46
CA ASN A 242 13.86 0.11 12.79
C ASN A 242 15.07 0.63 13.60
N ASN A 243 15.06 1.91 14.02
CA ASN A 243 16.13 2.51 14.85
C ASN A 243 16.35 1.83 16.23
N TRP A 244 15.48 0.91 16.64
CA TRP A 244 15.57 0.17 17.91
C TRP A 244 16.21 -1.22 17.75
N ASP A 245 16.43 -1.68 16.51
CA ASP A 245 16.95 -3.02 16.19
C ASP A 245 18.44 -3.01 15.79
N PHE A 246 19.22 -1.99 16.18
CA PHE A 246 20.68 -2.01 15.98
C PHE A 246 21.39 -3.03 16.89
N TYR A 247 20.70 -3.61 17.87
CA TYR A 247 21.20 -4.74 18.64
C TYR A 247 20.68 -6.06 18.05
N SER A 248 21.49 -6.54 17.11
CA SER A 248 21.43 -7.85 16.45
C SER A 248 20.50 -7.94 15.23
N LEU A 249 21.14 -8.10 14.07
CA LEU A 249 20.71 -9.08 13.08
C LEU A 249 20.83 -10.49 13.69
N GLY A 250 20.10 -10.76 14.76
CA GLY A 250 20.08 -12.04 15.47
C GLY A 250 19.25 -13.06 14.69
N GLY A 251 19.93 -14.04 14.10
CA GLY A 251 19.42 -15.36 13.70
C GLY A 251 18.08 -15.40 12.95
N GLY A 252 18.06 -15.05 11.66
CA GLY A 252 16.97 -15.48 10.75
C GLY A 252 16.42 -14.42 9.77
N LYS A 253 16.76 -13.14 9.92
CA LYS A 253 16.36 -12.09 8.97
C LYS A 253 17.28 -12.12 7.74
N ARG A 254 16.72 -12.34 6.55
CA ARG A 254 17.45 -12.45 5.27
C ARG A 254 16.93 -11.40 4.28
N ALA A 255 17.82 -10.65 3.67
CA ALA A 255 17.53 -9.83 2.50
C ALA A 255 18.16 -10.50 1.26
N VAL A 256 17.35 -10.79 0.25
CA VAL A 256 17.79 -11.37 -1.03
C VAL A 256 17.39 -10.42 -2.14
N VAL A 257 18.38 -9.97 -2.91
CA VAL A 257 18.16 -9.31 -4.19
C VAL A 257 18.90 -10.11 -5.25
N ARG A 258 18.19 -10.64 -6.24
CA ARG A 258 18.80 -11.43 -7.33
C ARG A 258 18.03 -11.27 -8.62
N ASP A 259 18.73 -11.43 -9.73
CA ASP A 259 18.16 -11.36 -11.08
C ASP A 259 17.37 -10.06 -11.33
N THR A 260 17.69 -8.99 -10.59
CA THR A 260 16.94 -7.73 -10.56
C THR A 260 17.77 -6.65 -11.22
N SER A 261 17.16 -5.87 -12.13
CA SER A 261 17.84 -4.81 -12.88
C SER A 261 17.49 -3.42 -12.36
N PHE A 262 18.47 -2.51 -12.42
CA PHE A 262 18.32 -1.11 -12.06
C PHE A 262 18.90 -0.27 -13.20
N THR A 263 18.08 0.52 -13.89
CA THR A 263 18.51 1.30 -15.06
C THR A 263 17.95 2.72 -15.00
N GLY A 264 18.79 3.73 -15.16
CA GLY A 264 18.37 5.13 -15.26
C GLY A 264 17.70 5.72 -14.01
N ASN A 265 17.77 5.05 -12.86
CA ASN A 265 17.18 5.57 -11.63
C ASN A 265 18.04 6.71 -11.07
N VAL A 266 17.41 7.81 -10.67
CA VAL A 266 18.11 9.02 -10.21
C VAL A 266 17.64 9.36 -8.81
N GLY A 267 18.60 9.51 -7.91
CA GLY A 267 18.40 10.18 -6.65
C GLY A 267 18.99 11.59 -6.71
N LEU A 268 18.21 12.61 -6.42
CA LEU A 268 18.73 13.96 -6.25
C LEU A 268 19.15 14.12 -4.79
N VAL A 269 20.36 14.65 -4.58
CA VAL A 269 20.85 15.04 -3.26
C VAL A 269 20.97 16.56 -3.33
N ASP A 270 20.02 17.25 -2.70
CA ASP A 270 20.18 18.68 -2.39
C ASP A 270 21.08 18.87 -1.16
#